data_AF-A0A327HNT9-F1
#
_entry.id   AF-A0A327HNT9-F1
#
_cell.length_a   1.000
_cell.length_b   1.000
_cell.length_c   1.000
_cell.angle_alpha   90.00
_cell.angle_beta   90.00
_cell.angle_gamma   90.00
#
_symmetry.space_group_name_H-M   'P 1'
#
loop_
_entity.id
_entity.type
_entity.pdbx_description
1 polymer ?
#
loop_
_entity_poly.entity_id
_entity_poly.type
_entity_poly.pdbx_seq_one_letter_code
_entity_poly.pdbx_strand_id
1 'polypeptide(L)'
;MLISEFTDMEWEEVEAYPEDGSDEEKEEWEEGKAAWDDMQDYVDDFSEFMGPIALHNALLAIIGLASAVLLWTNREAGIKAVGAWIAVNFAGGVWMMWKMSEIGFTPVDDYGPEAGGTAIPDLVDQISMVAGVSQIVFCNGMLIAILILVASKSKPETSYDIPSGFRDS
;
A
#
# COMPACT_ATOMS: atom_id res chain seq x y z
N MET A 1 18.81 12.86 1.26
CA MET A 1 19.42 14.20 1.33
C MET A 1 18.33 15.24 1.57
N LEU A 2 17.30 15.34 0.71
CA LEU A 2 16.18 16.27 0.95
C LEU A 2 15.29 15.91 2.17
N ILE A 3 14.99 14.63 2.40
CA ILE A 3 14.13 14.23 3.54
C ILE A 3 14.86 14.45 4.87
N SER A 4 16.12 14.02 4.98
CA SER A 4 16.94 14.23 6.18
C SER A 4 17.16 15.70 6.50
N GLU A 5 17.36 16.55 5.48
CA GLU A 5 17.50 17.99 5.68
C GLU A 5 16.18 18.62 6.16
N PHE A 6 15.04 18.09 5.74
CA PHE A 6 13.74 18.54 6.19
C PHE A 6 13.43 18.08 7.62
N THR A 7 13.71 16.83 7.99
CA THR A 7 13.44 16.29 9.35
C THR A 7 14.39 16.85 10.41
N ASP A 8 15.58 17.32 10.01
CA ASP A 8 16.56 17.92 10.92
C ASP A 8 16.36 19.46 11.08
N MET A 9 15.37 20.05 10.40
CA MET A 9 15.15 21.50 10.39
C MET A 9 14.32 21.94 11.60
N GLU A 10 14.92 22.74 12.48
CA GLU A 10 14.22 23.29 13.65
C GLU A 10 13.19 24.35 13.21
N TRP A 11 12.04 24.41 13.90
CA TRP A 11 10.97 25.37 13.59
C TRP A 11 11.44 26.83 13.66
N GLU A 12 12.35 27.15 14.57
CA GLU A 12 12.95 28.49 14.71
C GLU A 12 13.72 28.95 13.45
N GLU A 13 14.15 28.01 12.60
CA GLU A 13 14.79 28.32 11.31
C GLU A 13 13.75 28.67 10.22
N VAL A 14 12.52 28.16 10.37
CA VAL A 14 11.39 28.44 9.47
C VAL A 14 10.71 29.74 9.86
N GLU A 15 10.37 29.86 11.15
CA GLU A 15 9.72 31.03 11.71
C GLU A 15 10.40 31.44 13.03
N ALA A 16 10.96 32.64 13.07
CA ALA A 16 11.64 33.14 14.26
C ALA A 16 10.63 33.47 15.37
N TYR A 17 10.94 33.08 16.60
CA TYR A 17 10.08 33.34 17.76
C TYR A 17 9.81 34.85 17.93
N PRO A 18 8.53 35.28 18.06
CA PRO A 18 8.19 36.68 18.21
C PRO A 18 8.43 37.17 19.65
N GLU A 19 9.69 37.50 19.98
CA GLU A 19 10.09 37.95 21.33
C GLU A 19 9.26 39.15 21.84
N ASP A 20 9.11 40.16 20.99
CA ASP A 20 8.34 41.39 21.23
C ASP A 20 6.87 41.29 20.78
N GLY A 21 6.41 40.10 20.39
CA GLY A 21 5.04 39.84 19.96
C GLY A 21 4.04 39.88 21.11
N SER A 22 2.78 40.03 20.73
CA SER A 22 1.61 39.83 21.58
C SER A 22 1.53 38.39 22.10
N ASP A 23 0.72 38.17 23.15
CA ASP A 23 0.49 36.82 23.68
C ASP A 23 -0.15 35.90 22.62
N GLU A 24 -0.99 36.45 21.75
CA GLU A 24 -1.63 35.75 20.62
C GLU A 24 -0.60 35.30 19.57
N GLU A 25 0.31 36.18 19.15
CA GLU A 25 1.38 35.83 18.19
C GLU A 25 2.33 34.75 18.75
N LYS A 26 2.53 34.72 20.06
CA LYS A 26 3.35 33.68 20.72
C LYS A 26 2.61 32.34 20.78
N GLU A 27 1.30 32.35 20.99
CA GLU A 27 0.47 31.16 21.00
C GLU A 27 0.40 30.54 19.59
N GLU A 28 0.14 31.35 18.55
CA GLU A 28 0.15 30.90 17.15
C GLU A 28 1.48 30.27 16.74
N TRP A 29 2.60 30.83 17.21
CA TRP A 29 3.93 30.29 16.92
C TRP A 29 4.15 28.91 17.56
N GLU A 30 3.68 28.69 18.79
CA GLU A 30 3.77 27.40 19.48
C GLU A 30 2.86 26.34 18.81
N GLU A 31 1.67 26.75 18.34
CA GLU A 31 0.80 25.89 17.52
C GLU A 31 1.47 25.51 16.20
N GLY A 32 2.11 26.47 15.53
CA GLY A 32 2.89 26.23 14.32
C GLY A 32 4.05 25.27 14.55
N LYS A 33 4.76 25.40 15.68
CA LYS A 33 5.83 24.48 16.09
C LYS A 33 5.31 23.05 16.26
N ALA A 34 4.20 22.88 16.98
CA ALA A 34 3.61 21.57 17.19
C ALA A 34 3.20 20.90 15.86
N ALA A 35 2.56 21.66 14.96
CA ALA A 35 2.19 21.15 13.64
C ALA A 35 3.41 20.84 12.75
N TRP A 36 4.51 21.57 12.91
CA TRP A 36 5.77 21.30 12.23
C TRP A 36 6.41 20.01 12.70
N ASP A 37 6.48 19.80 14.02
CA ASP A 37 7.01 18.60 14.65
C ASP A 37 6.19 17.37 14.22
N ASP A 38 4.86 17.43 14.27
CA ASP A 38 3.95 16.37 13.79
C ASP A 38 4.21 16.00 12.32
N MET A 39 4.41 17.02 11.47
CA MET A 39 4.71 16.82 10.06
C MET A 39 6.07 16.15 9.85
N GLN A 40 7.09 16.51 10.63
CA GLN A 40 8.42 15.90 10.54
C GLN A 40 8.39 14.45 10.99
N ASP A 41 7.74 14.15 12.12
CA ASP A 41 7.56 12.79 12.64
C ASP A 41 6.82 11.92 11.60
N TYR A 42 5.74 12.43 11.01
CA TYR A 42 5.02 11.75 9.94
C TYR A 42 5.92 11.43 8.73
N VAL A 43 6.76 12.38 8.31
CA VAL A 43 7.68 12.20 7.18
C VAL A 43 8.76 11.18 7.51
N ASP A 44 9.31 11.19 8.72
CA ASP A 44 10.33 10.23 9.15
C ASP A 44 9.75 8.80 9.20
N ASP A 45 8.61 8.62 9.87
CA ASP A 45 7.89 7.34 9.96
C ASP A 45 7.53 6.78 8.58
N PHE A 46 7.01 7.64 7.70
CA PHE A 46 6.71 7.26 6.33
C PHE A 46 7.98 6.88 5.55
N SER A 47 9.09 7.59 5.78
CA SER A 47 10.37 7.31 5.13
C SER A 47 10.94 5.95 5.55
N GLU A 48 10.83 5.58 6.83
CA GLU A 48 11.23 4.26 7.31
C GLU A 48 10.36 3.17 6.66
N PHE A 49 9.05 3.44 6.54
CA PHE A 49 8.09 2.51 5.94
C PHE A 49 8.31 2.25 4.44
N MET A 50 8.99 3.15 3.72
CA MET A 50 9.32 2.98 2.29
C MET A 50 10.19 1.75 2.02
N GLY A 51 11.08 1.38 2.94
CA GLY A 51 11.95 0.20 2.80
C GLY A 51 11.15 -1.10 2.69
N PRO A 52 10.28 -1.41 3.66
CA PRO A 52 9.34 -2.53 3.58
C PRO A 52 8.45 -2.53 2.34
N ILE A 53 7.92 -1.37 1.91
CA ILE A 53 7.14 -1.25 0.67
C ILE A 53 7.98 -1.69 -0.53
N ALA A 54 9.20 -1.19 -0.66
CA ALA A 54 10.09 -1.54 -1.77
C ALA A 54 10.41 -3.05 -1.78
N LEU A 55 10.69 -3.63 -0.61
CA LEU A 55 10.95 -5.06 -0.47
C LEU A 55 9.74 -5.90 -0.89
N HIS A 56 8.54 -5.53 -0.43
CA HIS A 56 7.30 -6.22 -0.79
C HIS A 56 7.06 -6.21 -2.30
N ASN A 57 7.20 -5.04 -2.94
CA ASN A 57 7.02 -4.90 -4.39
C ASN A 57 8.09 -5.67 -5.18
N ALA A 58 9.35 -5.68 -4.71
CA ALA A 58 10.41 -6.46 -5.33
C ALA A 58 10.12 -7.97 -5.25
N LEU A 59 9.65 -8.45 -4.09
CA LEU A 59 9.25 -9.84 -3.90
C LEU A 59 8.11 -10.22 -4.86
N LEU A 60 7.08 -9.38 -4.98
CA LEU A 60 5.99 -9.59 -5.93
C LEU A 60 6.48 -9.62 -7.37
N ALA A 61 7.41 -8.74 -7.76
CA ALA A 61 7.97 -8.75 -9.11
C ALA A 61 8.70 -10.07 -9.41
N ILE A 62 9.50 -10.57 -8.46
CA ILE A 62 10.22 -11.84 -8.60
C ILE A 62 9.24 -13.02 -8.74
N ILE A 63 8.26 -13.11 -7.84
CA ILE A 63 7.25 -14.19 -7.89
C ILE A 63 6.42 -14.08 -9.18
N GLY A 64 6.09 -12.86 -9.62
CA GLY A 64 5.35 -12.61 -10.85
C GLY A 64 6.09 -13.07 -12.09
N LEU A 65 7.38 -12.75 -12.20
CA LEU A 65 8.25 -13.21 -13.28
C LEU A 65 8.38 -14.75 -13.28
N ALA A 66 8.62 -15.34 -12.10
CA ALA A 66 8.67 -16.80 -11.96
C ALA A 66 7.36 -17.46 -12.38
N SER A 67 6.22 -16.86 -12.01
CA SER A 67 4.89 -17.33 -12.39
C SER A 67 4.69 -17.31 -13.90
N ALA A 68 5.14 -16.26 -14.60
CA ALA A 68 5.06 -16.18 -16.05
C ALA A 68 5.89 -17.29 -16.73
N VAL A 69 7.12 -17.52 -16.28
CA VAL A 69 7.98 -18.60 -16.79
C VAL A 69 7.36 -19.98 -16.53
N LEU A 70 6.81 -20.19 -15.32
CA LEU A 70 6.16 -21.45 -14.98
C LEU A 70 4.87 -21.66 -15.76
N LEU A 71 4.05 -20.65 -15.98
CA LEU A 71 2.86 -20.77 -16.83
C LEU A 71 3.21 -21.21 -18.25
N TRP A 72 4.36 -20.78 -18.78
CA TRP A 72 4.85 -21.17 -20.10
C TRP A 72 5.41 -22.60 -20.13
N THR A 73 6.11 -23.02 -19.08
CA THR A 73 6.87 -24.28 -19.06
C THR A 73 6.16 -25.44 -18.35
N ASN A 74 5.46 -25.16 -17.26
CA ASN A 74 4.70 -26.10 -16.45
C ASN A 74 3.45 -25.40 -15.90
N ARG A 75 2.35 -25.50 -16.65
CA ARG A 75 1.12 -24.77 -16.37
C ARG A 75 0.52 -25.04 -14.99
N GLU A 76 0.60 -26.28 -14.47
CA GLU A 76 0.10 -26.59 -13.12
C GLU A 76 0.91 -25.87 -12.04
N ALA A 77 2.24 -25.91 -12.16
CA ALA A 77 3.12 -25.17 -11.25
C ALA A 77 2.93 -23.65 -11.39
N GLY A 78 2.70 -23.16 -12.62
CA GLY A 78 2.41 -21.75 -12.90
C GLY A 78 1.13 -21.25 -12.23
N ILE A 79 0.04 -22.03 -12.30
CA ILE A 79 -1.23 -21.69 -11.61
C ILE A 79 -1.02 -21.62 -10.10
N LYS A 80 -0.28 -22.56 -9.51
CA LYS A 80 0.06 -22.53 -8.07
C LYS A 80 0.93 -21.32 -7.72
N ALA A 81 1.89 -20.97 -8.56
CA ALA A 81 2.76 -19.81 -8.36
C ALA A 81 1.97 -18.49 -8.43
N VAL A 82 1.02 -18.34 -9.37
CA VAL A 82 0.11 -17.19 -9.40
C VAL A 82 -0.78 -17.16 -8.14
N GLY A 83 -1.27 -18.30 -7.68
CA GLY A 83 -2.01 -18.37 -6.41
C GLY A 83 -1.18 -17.89 -5.22
N ALA A 84 0.09 -18.29 -5.14
CA ALA A 84 1.02 -17.82 -4.12
C ALA A 84 1.30 -16.31 -4.25
N TRP A 85 1.45 -15.81 -5.48
CA TRP A 85 1.62 -14.38 -5.76
C TRP A 85 0.43 -13.57 -5.21
N ILE A 86 -0.80 -14.01 -5.47
CA ILE A 86 -2.01 -13.35 -4.98
C ILE A 86 -2.06 -13.39 -3.44
N ALA A 87 -1.71 -14.52 -2.82
CA ALA A 87 -1.69 -14.64 -1.36
C ALA A 87 -0.67 -13.68 -0.72
N VAL A 88 0.53 -13.56 -1.29
CA VAL A 88 1.56 -12.62 -0.82
C VAL A 88 1.08 -11.17 -1.03
N ASN A 89 0.49 -10.85 -2.18
CA ASN A 89 -0.04 -9.53 -2.48
C ASN A 89 -1.16 -9.13 -1.51
N PHE A 90 -2.06 -10.06 -1.20
CA PHE A 90 -3.13 -9.82 -0.23
C PHE A 90 -2.57 -9.61 1.19
N ALA A 91 -1.75 -10.54 1.68
CA ALA A 91 -1.20 -10.47 3.04
C ALA A 91 -0.31 -9.23 3.24
N GLY A 92 0.56 -8.95 2.28
CA GLY A 92 1.41 -7.76 2.31
C GLY A 92 0.61 -6.48 2.16
N GLY A 93 -0.41 -6.45 1.29
CA GLY A 93 -1.32 -5.32 1.18
C GLY A 93 -2.05 -5.01 2.49
N VAL A 94 -2.60 -6.02 3.16
CA VAL A 94 -3.26 -5.86 4.46
C VAL A 94 -2.27 -5.37 5.52
N TRP A 95 -1.08 -5.96 5.58
CA TRP A 95 -0.05 -5.54 6.54
C TRP A 95 0.42 -4.11 6.30
N MET A 96 0.65 -3.71 5.05
CA MET A 96 1.03 -2.34 4.70
C MET A 96 -0.09 -1.35 5.04
N MET A 97 -1.34 -1.72 4.79
CA MET A 97 -2.49 -0.89 5.15
C MET A 97 -2.60 -0.69 6.66
N TRP A 98 -2.33 -1.76 7.43
CA TRP A 98 -2.29 -1.70 8.89
C TRP A 98 -1.15 -0.82 9.40
N LYS A 99 0.06 -0.96 8.83
CA LYS A 99 1.19 -0.06 9.16
C LYS A 99 0.89 1.39 8.82
N MET A 100 0.27 1.66 7.66
CA MET A 100 -0.13 3.03 7.30
C MET A 100 -1.16 3.59 8.28
N SER A 101 -2.10 2.78 8.78
CA SER A 101 -3.05 3.23 9.81
C SER A 101 -2.43 3.48 11.19
N GLU A 102 -1.23 2.97 11.46
CA GLU A 102 -0.49 3.32 12.68
C GLU A 102 0.26 4.65 12.54
N ILE A 103 0.68 5.01 11.33
CA ILE A 103 1.35 6.29 11.00
C ILE A 103 0.32 7.42 10.84
N GLY A 104 -0.92 7.09 10.48
CA GLY A 104 -1.96 8.06 10.11
C GLY A 104 -1.98 8.30 8.60
N PHE A 105 -3.11 8.79 8.07
CA PHE A 105 -3.23 9.15 6.66
C PHE A 105 -3.08 10.66 6.42
N THR A 106 -2.92 11.43 7.49
CA THR A 106 -2.68 12.87 7.49
C THR A 106 -1.46 13.20 8.35
N PRO A 107 -0.66 14.20 7.97
CA PRO A 107 0.56 14.58 8.70
C PRO A 107 0.32 15.40 9.96
N VAL A 108 -0.92 15.82 10.23
CA VAL A 108 -1.28 16.64 11.39
C VAL A 108 -2.55 16.06 11.99
N ASP A 109 -2.54 15.85 13.31
CA ASP A 109 -3.62 15.20 14.05
C ASP A 109 -4.74 16.17 14.47
N ASP A 110 -4.43 17.47 14.58
CA ASP A 110 -5.39 18.52 14.88
C ASP A 110 -5.19 19.73 13.97
N TYR A 111 -6.19 20.02 13.11
CA TYR A 111 -6.16 21.21 12.26
C TYR A 111 -6.60 22.49 12.99
N GLY A 112 -6.88 22.41 14.29
CA GLY A 112 -7.35 23.52 15.11
C GLY A 112 -8.88 23.69 15.04
N PRO A 113 -9.45 24.41 16.02
CA PRO A 113 -10.89 24.53 16.20
C PRO A 113 -11.62 25.17 15.00
N GLU A 114 -10.92 25.99 14.22
CA GLU A 114 -11.46 26.74 13.09
C GLU A 114 -11.53 25.92 11.80
N ALA A 115 -10.68 24.91 11.66
CA ALA A 115 -10.60 24.05 10.49
C ALA A 115 -11.22 22.65 10.71
N GLY A 116 -11.93 22.45 11.82
CA GLY A 116 -12.66 21.22 12.11
C GLY A 116 -11.98 20.30 13.14
N GLY A 117 -10.90 20.76 13.75
CA GLY A 117 -10.17 20.05 14.80
C GLY A 117 -9.70 18.66 14.38
N THR A 118 -9.67 17.74 15.35
CA THR A 118 -9.34 16.32 15.14
C THR A 118 -10.40 15.54 14.34
N ALA A 119 -11.59 16.10 14.12
CA ALA A 119 -12.68 15.38 13.46
C ALA A 119 -12.42 15.11 11.97
N ILE A 120 -11.64 15.97 11.31
CA ILE A 120 -11.29 15.81 9.89
C ILE A 120 -10.22 14.72 9.72
N PRO A 121 -9.06 14.74 10.43
CA PRO A 121 -8.10 13.64 10.43
C PRO A 121 -8.72 12.28 10.75
N ASP A 122 -9.51 12.20 11.83
CA ASP A 122 -10.20 10.97 12.24
C ASP A 122 -11.09 10.39 11.12
N LEU A 123 -11.81 11.27 10.42
CA LEU A 123 -12.68 10.86 9.31
C LEU A 123 -11.85 10.38 8.11
N VAL A 124 -10.77 11.08 7.77
CA VAL A 124 -9.87 10.69 6.68
C VAL A 124 -9.24 9.34 6.98
N ASP A 125 -8.76 9.13 8.20
CA ASP A 125 -8.16 7.87 8.62
C ASP A 125 -9.14 6.70 8.54
N GLN A 126 -10.35 6.89 9.07
CA GLN A 126 -11.38 5.87 9.05
C GLN A 126 -11.79 5.50 7.62
N ILE A 127 -12.06 6.51 6.77
CA ILE A 127 -12.46 6.27 5.38
C ILE A 127 -11.31 5.64 4.61
N SER A 128 -10.08 6.13 4.76
CA SER A 128 -8.91 5.62 4.07
C SER A 128 -8.64 4.17 4.44
N MET A 129 -8.70 3.84 5.73
CA MET A 129 -8.57 2.46 6.21
C MET A 129 -9.62 1.54 5.56
N VAL A 130 -10.89 1.90 5.63
CA VAL A 130 -11.98 1.09 5.09
C VAL A 130 -11.87 0.95 3.58
N ALA A 131 -11.61 2.04 2.86
CA ALA A 131 -11.49 2.05 1.41
C ALA A 131 -10.28 1.22 0.96
N GLY A 132 -9.14 1.35 1.62
CA GLY A 132 -7.92 0.61 1.30
C GLY A 132 -8.09 -0.90 1.51
N VAL A 133 -8.58 -1.33 2.67
CA VAL A 133 -8.86 -2.76 2.91
C VAL A 133 -9.89 -3.31 1.92
N SER A 134 -10.95 -2.54 1.63
CA SER A 134 -11.98 -2.95 0.68
C SER A 134 -11.41 -3.12 -0.73
N GLN A 135 -10.57 -2.20 -1.18
CA GLN A 135 -9.90 -2.28 -2.48
C GLN A 135 -8.95 -3.49 -2.55
N ILE A 136 -8.18 -3.78 -1.50
CA ILE A 136 -7.28 -4.94 -1.41
C ILE A 136 -8.09 -6.24 -1.54
N VAL A 137 -9.17 -6.39 -0.77
CA VAL A 137 -10.05 -7.58 -0.82
C VAL A 137 -10.66 -7.74 -2.20
N PHE A 138 -11.23 -6.65 -2.75
CA PHE A 138 -11.87 -6.68 -4.05
C PHE A 138 -10.91 -7.05 -5.18
N CYS A 139 -9.74 -6.41 -5.23
CA CYS A 139 -8.74 -6.63 -6.27
C CYS A 139 -8.21 -8.08 -6.23
N ASN A 140 -7.81 -8.56 -5.05
CA ASN A 140 -7.33 -9.93 -4.90
C ASN A 140 -8.44 -10.96 -5.16
N GLY A 141 -9.69 -10.66 -4.77
CA GLY A 141 -10.85 -11.49 -5.07
C GLY A 141 -11.08 -11.66 -6.58
N MET A 142 -10.98 -10.57 -7.35
CA MET A 142 -11.08 -10.63 -8.82
C MET A 142 -9.95 -11.47 -9.44
N LEU A 143 -8.72 -11.31 -8.95
CA LEU A 143 -7.59 -12.11 -9.44
C LEU A 143 -7.77 -13.61 -9.15
N ILE A 144 -8.28 -13.96 -7.97
CA ILE A 144 -8.64 -15.35 -7.63
C ILE A 144 -9.71 -15.87 -8.57
N ALA A 145 -10.76 -15.09 -8.84
CA ALA A 145 -11.82 -15.49 -9.77
C ALA A 145 -11.26 -15.76 -11.19
N ILE A 146 -10.38 -14.89 -11.68
CA ILE A 146 -9.69 -15.09 -12.96
C ILE A 146 -8.84 -16.37 -12.94
N LEU A 147 -8.06 -16.59 -11.87
CA LEU A 147 -7.23 -17.79 -11.73
C LEU A 147 -8.07 -19.08 -11.74
N ILE A 148 -9.21 -19.09 -11.03
CA ILE A 148 -10.16 -20.21 -11.01
C ILE A 148 -10.72 -20.45 -12.41
N LEU A 149 -11.11 -19.39 -13.14
CA LEU A 149 -11.61 -19.52 -14.51
C LEU A 149 -10.54 -20.14 -15.44
N VAL A 150 -9.30 -19.64 -15.38
CA VAL A 150 -8.18 -20.18 -16.17
C VAL A 150 -7.92 -21.65 -15.81
N ALA A 151 -7.92 -21.99 -14.52
CA ALA A 151 -7.73 -23.36 -14.04
C ALA A 151 -8.88 -24.32 -14.44
N SER A 152 -10.12 -23.81 -14.52
CA SER A 152 -11.27 -24.61 -14.94
C SER A 152 -11.27 -24.91 -16.45
N LYS A 153 -10.79 -23.96 -17.26
CA LYS A 153 -10.69 -24.08 -18.72
C LYS A 153 -9.43 -24.80 -19.18
N SER A 154 -8.49 -25.07 -18.28
CA SER A 154 -7.21 -25.72 -18.57
C SER A 154 -7.22 -27.25 -18.46
N LYS A 155 -8.37 -27.90 -18.26
CA LYS A 155 -8.47 -29.37 -18.28
C LYS A 155 -8.13 -29.93 -19.68
N PRO A 156 -7.51 -31.13 -19.76
CA PRO A 156 -6.78 -31.58 -20.93
C PRO A 156 -7.69 -31.86 -22.13
N GLU A 157 -7.08 -31.86 -23.32
CA GLU A 157 -7.68 -32.43 -24.53
C GLU A 157 -8.33 -33.76 -24.18
N THR A 158 -9.63 -33.86 -24.42
CA THR A 158 -10.32 -35.16 -24.39
C THR A 158 -9.51 -36.13 -25.22
N SER A 159 -9.06 -37.23 -24.62
CA SER A 159 -8.35 -38.34 -25.29
C SER A 159 -9.25 -39.12 -26.27
N TYR A 160 -10.21 -38.44 -26.89
CA TYR A 160 -10.95 -38.99 -28.00
C TYR A 160 -9.98 -39.01 -29.18
N ASP A 161 -9.29 -40.14 -29.35
CA ASP A 161 -8.80 -40.57 -30.64
C ASP A 161 -10.00 -40.52 -31.59
N ILE A 162 -10.09 -39.46 -32.40
CA ILE A 162 -11.04 -39.42 -33.50
C ILE A 162 -10.58 -40.56 -34.41
N PRO A 163 -11.38 -41.62 -34.61
CA PRO A 163 -10.98 -42.72 -35.49
C PRO A 163 -10.70 -42.10 -36.85
N SER A 164 -9.45 -42.19 -37.29
CA SER A 164 -9.07 -41.77 -38.63
C SER A 164 -9.85 -42.63 -39.62
N GLY A 165 -10.79 -42.02 -40.35
CA GLY A 165 -11.50 -42.64 -41.47
C GLY A 165 -10.61 -42.96 -42.67
N PHE A 166 -9.28 -42.86 -42.53
CA PHE A 166 -8.29 -43.13 -43.57
C PHE A 166 -7.46 -44.39 -43.31
N ARG A 167 -7.82 -45.21 -42.32
CA ARG A 167 -7.24 -46.55 -42.12
C ARG A 167 -8.34 -47.61 -42.08
N ASP A 168 -8.58 -48.19 -43.25
CA ASP A 168 -9.22 -49.50 -43.36
C ASP A 168 -8.20 -50.59 -43.00
N SER A 169 -8.67 -51.57 -42.21
CA SER A 169 -7.96 -52.78 -41.78
C SER A 169 -7.54 -53.69 -42.92
#